data_AF-A0A7Y7NG52-F1
#
_entry.id   AF-A0A7Y7NG52-F1
#
_cell.length_a   1.000
_cell.length_b   1.000
_cell.length_c   1.000
_cell.angle_alpha   90.00
_cell.angle_beta   90.00
_cell.angle_gamma   90.00
#
_symmetry.space_group_name_H-M   'P 1'
#
loop_
_entity.id
_entity.type
_entity.pdbx_description
1 polymer ?
#
loop_
_entity_poly.entity_id
_entity_poly.type
_entity_poly.pdbx_seq_one_letter_code
_entity_poly.pdbx_strand_id
1 'polypeptide(L)'
;MKKIIILAILILIIEAAKSQSYLLNEDFSSANGINSPTGWTQQTITGNSISDKWHFDNPGNRNVNYPITAPFAIFDSQNYSNPGGNEIVSIESPFVDASGASCIYLIFDQKFDIGTNSTGQVEVFNGSIWQTVYNIDSNISIVNNQVINISASGAGVSNLKIRFKWNGNNGGFWLIDNVKIYSTFTRDMSVTSINAPVNPISSGNHNIKINLKNYSCSNVSNAKIQWNVNNGSTVSYIWNGNLAFNQQIQIDSIGTITLPAGGTFNLKVWISTMNGGLSDMYHLNDTAYITLYPKLCGTFTVGGINPDFPNLYSVEQALNLSGISCPVVFKIRDGNYNEHIKLNSIQGSSITNTVTFESESGDSTQCSIKYQNTDNTNDYSIFLNGADNIIFNRINILRENGDTNIIFKNDCKNIVFNGNIIQKALLFFTSVDSNILFKNNVLQGEIISEKTITSVSKEIKFIGNNLQRISLKYVNDIHSDYNHSQANMEFRNCNNISCNYDTSAYGNGTAFYFDQCYNATVKKSKALFNNCYSAYAIEFNLFG
;
A
#
# COMPACT_ATOMS: atom_id res chain seq x y z
N MET A 1 -12.05 -10.05 -45.17
CA MET A 1 -12.79 -8.77 -45.28
C MET A 1 -12.19 -7.77 -44.31
N LYS A 2 -11.39 -6.83 -44.82
CA LYS A 2 -10.84 -5.67 -44.11
C LYS A 2 -11.64 -4.43 -44.54
N LYS A 3 -12.39 -3.80 -43.64
CA LYS A 3 -12.94 -2.42 -43.73
C LYS A 3 -13.14 -1.94 -42.29
N ILE A 4 -12.10 -1.37 -41.67
CA ILE A 4 -11.91 0.08 -41.44
C ILE A 4 -13.11 0.72 -40.74
N ILE A 5 -12.97 0.82 -39.41
CA ILE A 5 -13.76 1.59 -38.46
C ILE A 5 -13.15 2.99 -38.41
N ILE A 6 -13.83 4.01 -38.94
CA ILE A 6 -13.55 5.43 -38.65
C ILE A 6 -14.88 6.19 -38.73
N LEU A 7 -15.59 6.36 -37.61
CA LEU A 7 -16.44 7.53 -37.34
C LEU A 7 -17.05 7.46 -35.92
N ALA A 8 -16.26 7.70 -34.86
CA ALA A 8 -16.81 7.87 -33.50
C ALA A 8 -15.87 8.64 -32.54
N ILE A 9 -15.07 9.59 -33.02
CA ILE A 9 -14.17 10.40 -32.16
C ILE A 9 -14.24 11.88 -32.56
N LEU A 10 -15.45 12.45 -32.66
CA LEU A 10 -15.58 13.90 -32.91
C LEU A 10 -16.78 14.56 -32.24
N ILE A 11 -17.26 14.05 -31.09
CA ILE A 11 -18.25 14.74 -30.23
C ILE A 11 -17.93 14.45 -28.75
N LEU A 12 -16.71 14.74 -28.29
CA LEU A 12 -16.34 14.62 -26.87
C LEU A 12 -15.15 15.52 -26.46
N ILE A 13 -14.99 16.69 -27.10
CA ILE A 13 -13.97 17.69 -26.72
C ILE A 13 -14.61 19.09 -26.60
N ILE A 14 -15.70 19.21 -25.82
CA ILE A 14 -16.13 20.53 -25.29
C ILE A 14 -16.43 20.50 -23.77
N GLU A 15 -16.37 19.35 -23.07
CA GLU A 15 -16.55 19.32 -21.59
C GLU A 15 -15.31 18.86 -20.81
N ALA A 16 -14.16 18.69 -21.45
CA ALA A 16 -12.91 18.34 -20.78
C ALA A 16 -11.98 19.56 -20.70
N ALA A 17 -12.25 20.47 -19.75
CA ALA A 17 -11.26 21.25 -18.99
C ALA A 17 -11.93 22.42 -18.24
N LYS A 18 -12.74 22.13 -17.23
CA LYS A 18 -12.76 22.98 -16.03
C LYS A 18 -12.02 22.28 -14.89
N SER A 19 -10.89 21.66 -15.21
CA SER A 19 -9.91 21.38 -14.17
C SER A 19 -9.44 22.71 -13.60
N GLN A 20 -9.15 22.75 -12.30
CA GLN A 20 -8.34 23.78 -11.66
C GLN A 20 -7.16 24.13 -12.59
N SER A 21 -7.10 25.37 -13.08
CA SER A 21 -6.14 25.78 -14.12
C SER A 21 -5.48 27.10 -13.73
N TYR A 22 -4.16 27.15 -13.91
CA TYR A 22 -3.43 28.41 -13.85
C TYR A 22 -3.78 29.23 -15.09
N LEU A 23 -4.34 30.42 -14.88
CA LEU A 23 -4.51 31.43 -15.93
C LEU A 23 -3.21 32.18 -16.19
N LEU A 24 -2.34 32.24 -15.17
CA LEU A 24 -0.96 32.75 -15.24
C LEU A 24 -0.10 31.88 -14.32
N ASN A 25 1.11 31.54 -14.75
CA ASN A 25 2.11 30.85 -13.94
C ASN A 25 3.50 31.32 -14.38
N GLU A 26 4.14 32.15 -13.57
CA GLU A 26 5.42 32.79 -13.84
C GLU A 26 6.37 32.55 -12.66
N ASP A 27 7.57 32.05 -12.95
CA ASP A 27 8.66 31.84 -12.00
C ASP A 27 9.91 32.68 -12.35
N PHE A 28 9.77 33.60 -13.31
CA PHE A 28 10.81 34.47 -13.85
C PHE A 28 12.04 33.74 -14.42
N SER A 29 12.03 32.41 -14.56
CA SER A 29 13.15 31.59 -15.02
C SER A 29 13.68 31.97 -16.42
N SER A 30 12.85 32.60 -17.23
CA SER A 30 13.20 33.09 -18.58
C SER A 30 13.68 34.55 -18.62
N ALA A 31 13.64 35.25 -17.48
CA ALA A 31 14.10 36.63 -17.36
C ALA A 31 15.63 36.72 -17.24
N ASN A 32 16.20 37.87 -17.60
CA ASN A 32 17.65 38.07 -17.50
C ASN A 32 18.02 39.56 -17.38
N GLY A 33 18.77 39.93 -16.33
CA GLY A 33 19.21 41.30 -16.10
C GLY A 33 18.01 42.23 -15.90
N ILE A 34 17.80 43.15 -16.83
CA ILE A 34 16.62 44.03 -16.87
C ILE A 34 15.55 43.57 -17.85
N ASN A 35 15.72 42.42 -18.51
CA ASN A 35 14.76 41.93 -19.49
C ASN A 35 13.74 41.02 -18.79
N SER A 36 12.48 41.48 -18.77
CA SER A 36 11.36 40.72 -18.22
C SER A 36 11.01 39.52 -19.11
N PRO A 37 10.34 38.49 -18.54
CA PRO A 37 9.80 37.37 -19.33
C PRO A 37 8.88 37.84 -20.45
N THR A 38 8.65 36.96 -21.42
CA THR A 38 7.79 37.26 -22.58
C THR A 38 6.42 37.78 -22.14
N GLY A 39 6.06 38.98 -22.63
CA GLY A 39 4.78 39.62 -22.38
C GLY A 39 4.66 40.38 -21.06
N TRP A 40 5.58 40.18 -20.11
CA TRP A 40 5.69 41.05 -18.95
C TRP A 40 6.36 42.36 -19.34
N THR A 41 5.85 43.47 -18.82
CA THR A 41 6.37 44.81 -19.11
C THR A 41 6.69 45.56 -17.83
N GLN A 42 7.67 46.46 -17.92
CA GLN A 42 8.06 47.31 -16.81
C GLN A 42 7.66 48.75 -17.14
N GLN A 43 7.23 49.50 -16.14
CA GLN A 43 6.84 50.90 -16.28
C GLN A 43 7.50 51.73 -15.18
N THR A 44 8.16 52.81 -15.56
CA THR A 44 8.62 53.86 -14.64
C THR A 44 7.61 55.00 -14.71
N ILE A 45 6.77 55.11 -13.69
CA ILE A 45 5.71 56.14 -13.57
C ILE A 45 6.32 57.45 -13.06
N THR A 46 7.27 57.37 -12.14
CA THR A 46 8.05 58.51 -11.62
C THR A 46 9.47 58.02 -11.32
N GLY A 47 10.48 58.82 -11.68
CA GLY A 47 11.89 58.44 -11.54
C GLY A 47 12.65 58.46 -12.89
N ASN A 48 13.84 57.88 -12.90
CA ASN A 48 14.71 57.73 -14.06
C ASN A 48 14.46 56.39 -14.77
N SER A 49 13.90 56.43 -15.97
CA SER A 49 13.56 55.22 -16.75
C SER A 49 14.75 54.38 -17.22
N ILE A 50 15.99 54.84 -17.02
CA ILE A 50 17.21 54.08 -17.31
C ILE A 50 17.60 53.20 -16.11
N SER A 51 17.60 53.76 -14.90
CA SER A 51 18.05 53.11 -13.67
C SER A 51 16.92 52.45 -12.86
N ASP A 52 15.73 53.03 -12.89
CA ASP A 52 14.65 52.68 -11.97
C ASP A 52 13.79 51.61 -12.65
N LYS A 53 14.34 50.40 -12.69
CA LYS A 53 13.76 49.20 -13.33
C LYS A 53 13.70 48.04 -12.36
N TRP A 54 12.80 47.10 -12.65
CA TRP A 54 12.85 45.78 -12.04
C TRP A 54 14.00 44.98 -12.66
N HIS A 55 14.67 44.23 -11.81
CA HIS A 55 15.82 43.40 -12.13
C HIS A 55 15.50 41.92 -11.91
N PHE A 56 16.28 41.07 -12.56
CA PHE A 56 16.18 39.62 -12.48
C PHE A 56 17.53 38.95 -12.19
N ASP A 57 18.58 39.76 -12.01
CA ASP A 57 19.97 39.37 -11.76
C ASP A 57 20.43 39.63 -10.33
N ASN A 58 19.53 40.07 -9.44
CA ASN A 58 19.81 40.36 -8.02
C ASN A 58 21.00 41.33 -7.82
N PRO A 59 20.94 42.57 -8.34
CA PRO A 59 22.09 43.48 -8.39
C PRO A 59 22.65 43.83 -7.00
N GLY A 60 21.82 43.83 -5.97
CA GLY A 60 22.22 44.06 -4.58
C GLY A 60 22.73 42.83 -3.83
N ASN A 61 22.90 41.68 -4.48
CA ASN A 61 23.27 40.41 -3.85
C ASN A 61 22.43 40.08 -2.61
N ARG A 62 21.11 40.32 -2.69
CA ARG A 62 20.19 40.10 -1.57
C ARG A 62 20.12 38.62 -1.23
N ASN A 63 20.07 38.32 0.07
CA ASN A 63 19.91 36.96 0.55
C ASN A 63 18.50 36.43 0.25
N VAL A 64 18.43 35.34 -0.50
CA VAL A 64 17.22 34.70 -0.99
C VAL A 64 17.18 33.27 -0.46
N ASN A 65 16.06 32.91 0.16
CA ASN A 65 15.81 31.58 0.68
C ASN A 65 14.60 30.99 -0.05
N TYR A 66 14.56 29.66 -0.13
CA TYR A 66 13.39 28.91 -0.59
C TYR A 66 12.10 29.42 0.09
N PRO A 67 10.97 29.58 -0.64
CA PRO A 67 10.68 29.11 -2.00
C PRO A 67 11.12 30.01 -3.17
N ILE A 68 11.70 31.19 -2.94
CA ILE A 68 12.19 32.05 -4.04
C ILE A 68 13.50 31.45 -4.60
N THR A 69 13.62 31.37 -5.92
CA THR A 69 14.80 30.83 -6.62
C THR A 69 15.24 31.75 -7.75
N ALA A 70 16.55 31.97 -7.91
CA ALA A 70 17.05 32.82 -8.99
C ALA A 70 16.86 32.15 -10.37
N PRO A 71 16.54 32.91 -11.42
CA PRO A 71 16.23 34.36 -11.43
C PRO A 71 14.82 34.67 -10.85
N PHE A 72 14.68 35.82 -10.18
CA PHE A 72 13.42 36.32 -9.58
C PHE A 72 13.29 37.82 -9.82
N ALA A 73 12.08 38.39 -9.74
CA ALA A 73 11.91 39.84 -9.90
C ALA A 73 12.34 40.59 -8.62
N ILE A 74 13.15 41.63 -8.77
CA ILE A 74 13.55 42.53 -7.69
C ILE A 74 13.54 43.99 -8.12
N PHE A 75 12.89 44.86 -7.34
CA PHE A 75 13.21 46.28 -7.36
C PHE A 75 14.14 46.60 -6.20
N ASP A 76 15.39 46.99 -6.47
CA ASP A 76 16.40 47.30 -5.44
C ASP A 76 16.72 48.80 -5.44
N SER A 77 15.87 49.56 -4.74
CA SER A 77 16.03 51.02 -4.62
C SER A 77 17.36 51.40 -3.97
N GLN A 78 17.81 50.63 -2.97
CA GLN A 78 19.03 50.95 -2.22
C GLN A 78 20.33 50.75 -3.01
N ASN A 79 20.44 49.71 -3.84
CA ASN A 79 21.72 49.36 -4.47
C ASN A 79 21.80 49.66 -5.97
N TYR A 80 20.69 50.01 -6.62
CA TYR A 80 20.68 50.16 -8.09
C TYR A 80 19.89 51.37 -8.61
N SER A 81 18.90 51.86 -7.86
CA SER A 81 18.13 53.06 -8.23
C SER A 81 18.89 54.36 -7.93
N ASN A 82 18.67 55.43 -8.70
CA ASN A 82 19.43 56.69 -8.62
C ASN A 82 18.76 57.72 -7.66
N PRO A 83 19.46 58.42 -6.75
CA PRO A 83 18.87 59.01 -5.54
C PRO A 83 18.20 60.40 -5.73
N GLY A 84 17.71 60.71 -6.92
CA GLY A 84 17.29 62.07 -7.28
C GLY A 84 15.85 62.48 -6.92
N GLY A 85 14.94 61.54 -6.65
CA GLY A 85 13.51 61.83 -6.47
C GLY A 85 12.64 60.60 -6.25
N ASN A 86 11.32 60.78 -6.14
CA ASN A 86 10.40 59.68 -5.88
C ASN A 86 10.39 58.64 -7.02
N GLU A 87 10.51 57.37 -6.67
CA GLU A 87 10.58 56.22 -7.57
C GLU A 87 9.26 55.46 -7.51
N ILE A 88 8.45 55.61 -8.56
CA ILE A 88 7.24 54.81 -8.74
C ILE A 88 7.46 53.94 -9.97
N VAL A 89 7.66 52.65 -9.73
CA VAL A 89 7.90 51.68 -10.79
C VAL A 89 6.99 50.47 -10.63
N SER A 90 6.64 49.84 -11.75
CA SER A 90 5.86 48.61 -11.71
C SER A 90 6.33 47.60 -12.74
N ILE A 91 6.15 46.33 -12.40
CA ILE A 91 6.21 45.22 -13.33
C ILE A 91 4.78 44.69 -13.53
N GLU A 92 4.35 44.61 -14.78
CA GLU A 92 2.99 44.27 -15.18
C GLU A 92 2.97 42.96 -15.97
N SER A 93 1.99 42.10 -15.69
CA SER A 93 1.81 40.83 -16.40
C SER A 93 1.40 41.06 -17.86
N PRO A 94 1.48 40.02 -18.72
CA PRO A 94 0.68 39.96 -19.94
C PRO A 94 -0.82 40.08 -19.64
N PHE A 95 -1.63 40.28 -20.68
CA PHE A 95 -3.07 40.10 -20.56
C PHE A 95 -3.40 38.63 -20.27
N VAL A 96 -4.30 38.42 -19.32
CA VAL A 96 -4.79 37.12 -18.88
C VAL A 96 -6.29 37.08 -19.15
N ASP A 97 -6.75 36.01 -19.81
CA ASP A 97 -8.17 35.79 -20.04
C ASP A 97 -8.79 35.03 -18.86
N ALA A 98 -9.51 35.76 -18.02
CA ALA A 98 -10.30 35.23 -16.91
C ALA A 98 -11.81 35.24 -17.20
N SER A 99 -12.23 35.41 -18.45
CA SER A 99 -13.66 35.51 -18.85
C SER A 99 -14.47 34.25 -18.48
N GLY A 100 -13.84 33.08 -18.51
CA GLY A 100 -14.45 31.82 -18.10
C GLY A 100 -14.39 31.51 -16.60
N ALA A 101 -13.69 32.33 -15.81
CA ALA A 101 -13.44 32.08 -14.40
C ALA A 101 -14.44 32.80 -13.50
N SER A 102 -15.04 32.07 -12.57
CA SER A 102 -15.92 32.63 -11.54
C SER A 102 -15.21 32.86 -10.21
N CYS A 103 -14.06 32.20 -10.01
CA CYS A 103 -13.21 32.42 -8.85
C CYS A 103 -11.74 32.30 -9.17
N ILE A 104 -10.98 33.32 -8.78
CA ILE A 104 -9.55 33.45 -9.08
C ILE A 104 -8.77 33.97 -7.87
N TYR A 105 -7.60 33.39 -7.66
CA TYR A 105 -6.62 33.79 -6.66
C TYR A 105 -5.33 34.26 -7.31
N LEU A 106 -4.75 35.33 -6.77
CA LEU A 106 -3.38 35.72 -7.02
C LEU A 106 -2.50 35.13 -5.92
N ILE A 107 -1.51 34.36 -6.31
CA ILE A 107 -0.55 33.70 -5.42
C ILE A 107 0.85 34.13 -5.84
N PHE A 108 1.71 34.50 -4.90
CA PHE A 108 3.12 34.81 -5.17
C PHE A 108 3.95 34.73 -3.89
N ASP A 109 5.26 34.52 -4.04
CA ASP A 109 6.21 34.61 -2.94
C ASP A 109 6.89 35.98 -2.93
N GLN A 110 7.16 36.52 -1.74
CA GLN A 110 7.78 37.84 -1.63
C GLN A 110 8.70 37.99 -0.43
N LYS A 111 9.55 39.01 -0.51
CA LYS A 111 10.32 39.60 0.60
C LYS A 111 10.41 41.11 0.39
N PHE A 112 10.18 41.89 1.43
CA PHE A 112 10.06 43.35 1.30
C PHE A 112 10.87 44.04 2.39
N ASP A 113 11.72 44.98 1.99
CA ASP A 113 12.43 45.91 2.87
C ASP A 113 11.92 47.33 2.58
N ILE A 114 11.38 47.97 3.61
CA ILE A 114 10.71 49.26 3.53
C ILE A 114 11.70 50.41 3.30
N GLY A 115 13.00 50.23 3.58
CA GLY A 115 13.99 51.30 3.52
C GLY A 115 13.53 52.59 4.20
N THR A 116 13.45 53.65 3.41
CA THR A 116 13.10 55.05 3.76
C THR A 116 11.60 55.34 3.64
N ASN A 117 10.75 54.43 4.13
CA ASN A 117 9.27 54.47 4.05
C ASN A 117 8.70 54.17 2.65
N SER A 118 9.35 53.28 1.91
CA SER A 118 8.84 52.75 0.65
C SER A 118 7.60 51.87 0.88
N THR A 119 6.72 51.80 -0.11
CA THR A 119 5.49 51.01 -0.08
C THR A 119 5.41 50.09 -1.29
N GLY A 120 4.83 48.93 -1.09
CA GLY A 120 4.51 47.97 -2.15
C GLY A 120 3.00 47.89 -2.34
N GLN A 121 2.55 47.88 -3.59
CA GLN A 121 1.15 47.68 -3.94
C GLN A 121 1.03 46.59 -4.99
N VAL A 122 0.04 45.71 -4.81
CA VAL A 122 -0.40 44.79 -5.87
C VAL A 122 -1.73 45.28 -6.38
N GLU A 123 -1.82 45.46 -7.68
CA GLU A 123 -3.02 45.97 -8.34
C GLU A 123 -3.49 45.01 -9.43
N VAL A 124 -4.81 44.92 -9.60
CA VAL A 124 -5.46 44.15 -10.67
C VAL A 124 -6.12 45.14 -11.63
N PHE A 125 -5.82 45.00 -12.91
CA PHE A 125 -6.53 45.71 -13.98
C PHE A 125 -7.78 44.92 -14.33
N ASN A 126 -8.95 45.49 -14.08
CA ASN A 126 -10.25 44.84 -14.31
C ASN A 126 -10.77 44.99 -15.75
N GLY A 127 -9.88 45.34 -16.68
CA GLY A 127 -10.21 45.68 -18.07
C GLY A 127 -10.47 47.17 -18.31
N SER A 128 -10.63 47.97 -17.26
CA SER A 128 -10.85 49.42 -17.36
C SER A 128 -9.97 50.25 -16.42
N ILE A 129 -9.86 49.83 -15.16
CA ILE A 129 -9.12 50.54 -14.12
C ILE A 129 -8.23 49.59 -13.31
N TRP A 130 -7.16 50.14 -12.75
CA TRP A 130 -6.33 49.44 -11.77
C TRP A 130 -6.96 49.55 -10.38
N GLN A 131 -7.08 48.43 -9.68
CA GLN A 131 -7.60 48.34 -8.32
C GLN A 131 -6.55 47.71 -7.41
N THR A 132 -6.23 48.34 -6.30
CA THR A 132 -5.31 47.80 -5.30
C THR A 132 -5.96 46.65 -4.53
N VAL A 133 -5.31 45.47 -4.55
CA VAL A 133 -5.78 44.26 -3.87
C VAL A 133 -4.89 43.85 -2.69
N TYR A 134 -3.70 44.44 -2.58
CA TYR A 134 -2.77 44.22 -1.47
C TYR A 134 -1.83 45.42 -1.31
N ASN A 135 -1.56 45.79 -0.06
CA ASN A 135 -0.66 46.88 0.31
C ASN A 135 0.41 46.37 1.28
N ILE A 136 1.61 46.93 1.16
CA ILE A 136 2.75 46.68 2.03
C ILE A 136 3.29 48.03 2.49
N ASP A 137 3.32 48.23 3.81
CA ASP A 137 3.78 49.43 4.48
C ASP A 137 4.78 49.12 5.63
N SER A 138 5.29 47.88 5.66
CA SER A 138 6.17 47.38 6.71
C SER A 138 7.10 46.27 6.20
N ASN A 139 8.17 45.99 6.94
CA ASN A 139 9.18 45.00 6.58
C ASN A 139 8.63 43.56 6.58
N ILE A 140 8.92 42.81 5.52
CA ILE A 140 8.71 41.36 5.41
C ILE A 140 10.11 40.72 5.39
N SER A 141 10.62 40.42 6.59
CA SER A 141 12.02 39.97 6.78
C SER A 141 12.28 38.53 6.33
N ILE A 142 11.25 37.69 6.31
CA ILE A 142 11.30 36.28 5.90
C ILE A 142 10.41 36.12 4.67
N VAL A 143 10.89 35.35 3.69
CA VAL A 143 10.10 35.02 2.50
C VAL A 143 8.76 34.42 2.93
N ASN A 144 7.65 34.97 2.43
CA ASN A 144 6.33 34.43 2.67
C ASN A 144 5.54 34.26 1.37
N ASN A 145 4.54 33.38 1.43
CA ASN A 145 3.61 33.16 0.35
C ASN A 145 2.35 34.00 0.57
N GLN A 146 1.94 34.76 -0.44
CA GLN A 146 0.69 35.51 -0.45
C GLN A 146 -0.37 34.74 -1.24
N VAL A 147 -1.60 34.74 -0.72
CA VAL A 147 -2.77 34.14 -1.38
C VAL A 147 -3.93 35.14 -1.26
N ILE A 148 -4.23 35.84 -2.36
CA ILE A 148 -5.20 36.93 -2.39
C ILE A 148 -6.38 36.53 -3.28
N ASN A 149 -7.60 36.60 -2.76
CA ASN A 149 -8.79 36.44 -3.59
C ASN A 149 -8.99 37.71 -4.43
N ILE A 150 -8.79 37.61 -5.74
CA ILE A 150 -8.95 38.74 -6.68
C ILE A 150 -10.22 38.61 -7.52
N SER A 151 -11.14 37.74 -7.13
CA SER A 151 -12.36 37.46 -7.91
C SER A 151 -13.23 38.70 -8.09
N ALA A 152 -13.34 39.57 -7.08
CA ALA A 152 -14.11 40.81 -7.16
C ALA A 152 -13.58 41.79 -8.23
N SER A 153 -12.27 41.76 -8.50
CA SER A 153 -11.61 42.65 -9.45
C SER A 153 -11.36 42.01 -10.81
N GLY A 154 -11.37 40.68 -10.90
CA GLY A 154 -10.84 39.98 -12.07
C GLY A 154 -11.61 38.78 -12.60
N ALA A 155 -12.56 38.22 -11.85
CA ALA A 155 -13.39 37.13 -12.38
C ALA A 155 -14.26 37.65 -13.55
N GLY A 156 -14.32 36.89 -14.64
CA GLY A 156 -15.09 37.29 -15.84
C GLY A 156 -14.40 38.33 -16.75
N VAL A 157 -13.17 38.77 -16.43
CA VAL A 157 -12.44 39.77 -17.22
C VAL A 157 -11.57 39.10 -18.27
N SER A 158 -11.76 39.41 -19.57
CA SER A 158 -11.01 38.78 -20.67
C SER A 158 -9.61 39.38 -20.93
N ASN A 159 -9.35 40.57 -20.40
CA ASN A 159 -8.11 41.32 -20.57
C ASN A 159 -7.53 41.74 -19.21
N LEU A 160 -7.54 40.83 -18.25
CA LEU A 160 -7.03 41.07 -16.91
C LEU A 160 -5.51 41.29 -16.94
N LYS A 161 -5.00 42.17 -16.09
CA LYS A 161 -3.57 42.24 -15.76
C LYS A 161 -3.39 42.30 -14.25
N ILE A 162 -2.21 41.89 -13.79
CA ILE A 162 -1.72 42.23 -12.46
C ILE A 162 -0.49 43.11 -12.59
N ARG A 163 -0.23 43.94 -11.58
CA ARG A 163 1.06 44.61 -11.44
C ARG A 163 1.52 44.67 -10.00
N PHE A 164 2.82 44.61 -9.85
CA PHE A 164 3.51 44.88 -8.59
C PHE A 164 4.15 46.25 -8.71
N LYS A 165 3.74 47.16 -7.85
CA LYS A 165 4.09 48.57 -7.91
C LYS A 165 4.85 48.96 -6.66
N TRP A 166 6.09 49.37 -6.83
CA TRP A 166 6.89 50.00 -5.82
C TRP A 166 6.63 51.51 -5.82
N ASN A 167 6.59 52.10 -4.62
CA ASN A 167 6.56 53.54 -4.42
C ASN A 167 7.46 53.89 -3.25
N GLY A 168 8.62 54.46 -3.53
CA GLY A 168 9.61 54.80 -2.51
C GLY A 168 10.69 55.71 -3.07
N ASN A 169 11.72 55.99 -2.29
CA ASN A 169 12.85 56.78 -2.75
C ASN A 169 14.08 56.45 -1.92
N ASN A 170 15.20 56.11 -2.57
CA ASN A 170 16.50 56.04 -1.93
C ASN A 170 16.57 55.08 -0.72
N GLY A 171 16.01 53.87 -0.86
CA GLY A 171 16.11 52.84 0.19
C GLY A 171 15.18 51.64 0.03
N GLY A 172 15.64 50.48 0.49
CA GLY A 172 14.87 49.23 0.53
C GLY A 172 14.89 48.43 -0.77
N PHE A 173 14.13 47.33 -0.78
CA PHE A 173 13.94 46.48 -1.96
C PHE A 173 12.66 45.63 -1.86
N TRP A 174 12.16 45.14 -3.00
CA TRP A 174 11.08 44.16 -3.06
C TRP A 174 11.42 42.99 -3.97
N LEU A 175 11.49 41.79 -3.41
CA LEU A 175 11.62 40.51 -4.13
C LEU A 175 10.24 39.90 -4.39
N ILE A 176 10.04 39.36 -5.58
CA ILE A 176 8.81 38.68 -6.00
C ILE A 176 9.17 37.47 -6.87
N ASP A 177 8.51 36.34 -6.63
CA ASP A 177 8.67 35.12 -7.41
C ASP A 177 7.42 34.23 -7.38
N ASN A 178 7.39 33.19 -8.20
CA ASN A 178 6.35 32.16 -8.23
C ASN A 178 4.92 32.72 -8.38
N VAL A 179 4.74 33.72 -9.25
CA VAL A 179 3.49 34.45 -9.45
C VAL A 179 2.49 33.62 -10.25
N LYS A 180 1.30 33.41 -9.67
CA LYS A 180 0.25 32.56 -10.24
C LYS A 180 -1.10 33.26 -10.16
N ILE A 181 -1.87 33.20 -11.24
CA ILE A 181 -3.32 33.41 -11.20
C ILE A 181 -3.96 32.05 -11.32
N TYR A 182 -4.62 31.62 -10.27
CA TYR A 182 -5.20 30.29 -10.15
C TYR A 182 -6.72 30.38 -10.16
N SER A 183 -7.36 29.70 -11.11
CA SER A 183 -8.81 29.59 -11.19
C SER A 183 -9.30 28.35 -10.44
N THR A 184 -10.29 28.55 -9.56
CA THR A 184 -10.93 27.48 -8.79
C THR A 184 -12.44 27.53 -8.91
N PHE A 185 -13.10 26.43 -8.55
CA PHE A 185 -14.54 26.37 -8.42
C PHE A 185 -15.04 27.20 -7.23
N THR A 186 -16.26 27.70 -7.34
CA THR A 186 -16.90 28.46 -6.25
C THR A 186 -17.36 27.56 -5.10
N ARG A 187 -17.45 26.25 -5.35
CA ARG A 187 -17.77 25.18 -4.40
C ARG A 187 -16.95 23.95 -4.78
N ASP A 188 -15.99 23.61 -3.95
CA ASP A 188 -15.01 22.52 -4.12
C ASP A 188 -14.39 22.24 -2.77
N MET A 189 -14.73 21.09 -2.21
CA MET A 189 -14.18 20.59 -0.97
C MET A 189 -13.78 19.14 -1.19
N SER A 190 -12.68 18.72 -0.56
CA SER A 190 -12.14 17.38 -0.77
C SER A 190 -11.96 16.64 0.54
N VAL A 191 -12.24 15.34 0.52
CA VAL A 191 -11.69 14.41 1.52
C VAL A 191 -10.29 14.01 1.04
N THR A 192 -9.26 14.64 1.59
CA THR A 192 -7.88 14.46 1.11
C THR A 192 -7.26 13.15 1.58
N SER A 193 -7.70 12.61 2.71
CA SER A 193 -7.24 11.31 3.22
C SER A 193 -8.19 10.70 4.25
N ILE A 194 -8.18 9.37 4.35
CA ILE A 194 -8.66 8.62 5.52
C ILE A 194 -7.44 8.27 6.38
N ASN A 195 -7.33 8.88 7.56
CA ASN A 195 -6.17 8.75 8.45
C ASN A 195 -6.32 7.64 9.48
N ALA A 196 -7.55 7.20 9.74
CA ALA A 196 -7.85 6.01 10.50
C ALA A 196 -9.24 5.48 10.10
N PRO A 197 -9.49 4.18 10.20
CA PRO A 197 -8.50 3.13 10.44
C PRO A 197 -7.49 2.94 9.28
N VAL A 198 -6.34 2.30 9.57
CA VAL A 198 -5.28 1.96 8.58
C VAL A 198 -4.73 0.55 8.83
N ASN A 199 -4.23 -0.12 7.80
CA ASN A 199 -3.55 -1.42 7.94
C ASN A 199 -2.11 -1.23 8.48
N PRO A 200 -1.56 -2.19 9.24
CA PRO A 200 -2.22 -3.38 9.78
C PRO A 200 -3.22 -3.02 10.89
N ILE A 201 -4.34 -3.73 10.94
CA ILE A 201 -5.44 -3.42 11.86
C ILE A 201 -5.93 -4.68 12.58
N SER A 202 -6.41 -4.56 13.82
CA SER A 202 -7.10 -5.65 14.52
C SER A 202 -8.58 -5.67 14.18
N SER A 203 -9.26 -6.79 14.43
CA SER A 203 -10.72 -6.79 14.50
C SER A 203 -11.22 -5.90 15.66
N GLY A 204 -12.49 -5.51 15.60
CA GLY A 204 -13.15 -4.69 16.61
C GLY A 204 -13.59 -3.32 16.10
N ASN A 205 -13.78 -2.38 17.05
CA ASN A 205 -14.33 -1.06 16.78
C ASN A 205 -13.22 -0.04 16.48
N HIS A 206 -13.39 0.72 15.40
CA HIS A 206 -12.42 1.70 14.93
C HIS A 206 -13.11 3.01 14.56
N ASN A 207 -12.57 4.15 15.00
CA ASN A 207 -13.07 5.46 14.59
C ASN A 207 -12.54 5.83 13.21
N ILE A 208 -13.39 6.48 12.41
CA ILE A 208 -13.01 7.00 11.11
C ILE A 208 -12.47 8.42 11.27
N LYS A 209 -11.17 8.59 11.00
CA LYS A 209 -10.48 9.89 10.98
C LYS A 209 -10.22 10.31 9.54
N ILE A 210 -10.47 11.57 9.22
CA ILE A 210 -10.26 12.08 7.86
C ILE A 210 -9.63 13.46 7.88
N ASN A 211 -9.02 13.83 6.75
CA ASN A 211 -8.67 15.21 6.44
C ASN A 211 -9.63 15.77 5.40
N LEU A 212 -10.03 17.02 5.63
CA LEU A 212 -10.86 17.81 4.73
C LEU A 212 -10.10 19.04 4.30
N LYS A 213 -10.17 19.38 3.01
CA LYS A 213 -9.55 20.60 2.48
C LYS A 213 -10.56 21.41 1.68
N ASN A 214 -10.57 22.72 1.88
CA ASN A 214 -11.37 23.63 1.08
C ASN A 214 -10.57 24.10 -0.14
N TYR A 215 -11.04 23.78 -1.34
CA TYR A 215 -10.52 24.32 -2.59
C TYR A 215 -11.43 25.42 -3.16
N SER A 216 -12.61 25.62 -2.57
CA SER A 216 -13.54 26.67 -2.94
C SER A 216 -13.06 28.05 -2.52
N CYS A 217 -13.41 29.04 -3.30
CA CYS A 217 -13.01 30.41 -3.03
C CYS A 217 -13.80 31.14 -1.95
N SER A 218 -14.85 30.50 -1.43
CA SER A 218 -15.59 30.97 -0.27
C SER A 218 -15.23 30.12 0.94
N ASN A 219 -15.38 30.67 2.14
CA ASN A 219 -15.20 29.87 3.33
C ASN A 219 -16.28 28.77 3.40
N VAL A 220 -15.89 27.58 3.85
CA VAL A 220 -16.84 26.50 4.12
C VAL A 220 -17.20 26.53 5.59
N SER A 221 -18.47 26.78 5.87
CA SER A 221 -19.03 26.87 7.22
C SER A 221 -19.66 25.56 7.70
N ASN A 222 -20.07 24.70 6.76
CA ASN A 222 -20.54 23.35 7.04
C ASN A 222 -20.35 22.42 5.85
N ALA A 223 -20.29 21.12 6.11
CA ALA A 223 -20.27 20.06 5.09
C ALA A 223 -20.95 18.78 5.59
N LYS A 224 -21.74 18.15 4.72
CA LYS A 224 -22.30 16.81 4.95
C LYS A 224 -21.38 15.77 4.36
N ILE A 225 -20.66 15.08 5.22
CA ILE A 225 -19.78 13.96 4.91
C ILE A 225 -20.58 12.68 5.03
N GLN A 226 -20.38 11.78 4.09
CA GLN A 226 -21.04 10.48 4.07
C GLN A 226 -20.02 9.38 3.96
N TRP A 227 -20.33 8.22 4.52
CA TRP A 227 -19.47 7.06 4.43
C TRP A 227 -20.27 5.77 4.45
N ASN A 228 -19.70 4.71 3.88
CA ASN A 228 -20.21 3.35 3.99
C ASN A 228 -19.07 2.32 3.92
N VAL A 229 -19.37 1.09 4.33
CA VAL A 229 -18.47 -0.06 4.21
C VAL A 229 -19.08 -1.06 3.25
N ASN A 230 -18.31 -1.54 2.27
CA ASN A 230 -18.73 -2.53 1.28
C ASN A 230 -20.03 -2.18 0.54
N ASN A 231 -20.24 -0.89 0.23
CA ASN A 231 -21.47 -0.37 -0.38
C ASN A 231 -22.75 -0.63 0.45
N GLY A 232 -22.60 -0.84 1.76
CA GLY A 232 -23.72 -0.97 2.69
C GLY A 232 -24.43 0.36 2.96
N SER A 233 -25.19 0.40 4.06
CA SER A 233 -25.93 1.60 4.47
C SER A 233 -25.03 2.82 4.63
N THR A 234 -25.44 3.93 4.02
CA THR A 234 -24.74 5.21 4.13
C THR A 234 -25.01 5.87 5.47
N VAL A 235 -23.94 6.22 6.19
CA VAL A 235 -23.98 7.03 7.40
C VAL A 235 -23.60 8.45 7.05
N SER A 236 -24.23 9.44 7.69
CA SER A 236 -23.95 10.86 7.49
C SER A 236 -23.37 11.49 8.75
N TYR A 237 -22.37 12.36 8.55
CA TYR A 237 -21.77 13.21 9.57
C TYR A 237 -21.83 14.67 9.08
N ILE A 238 -22.23 15.59 9.96
CA ILE A 238 -22.24 17.02 9.65
C ILE A 238 -21.05 17.67 10.32
N TRP A 239 -20.11 18.15 9.52
CA TRP A 239 -19.06 19.04 9.98
C TRP A 239 -19.58 20.48 9.99
N ASN A 240 -19.31 21.21 11.07
CA ASN A 240 -19.56 22.65 11.19
C ASN A 240 -18.24 23.32 11.59
N GLY A 241 -17.94 24.48 11.01
CA GLY A 241 -16.70 25.20 11.28
C GLY A 241 -16.55 26.44 10.39
N ASN A 242 -15.31 26.79 10.10
CA ASN A 242 -14.96 27.84 9.16
C ASN A 242 -13.62 27.47 8.52
N LEU A 243 -13.65 26.89 7.33
CA LEU A 243 -12.46 26.47 6.59
C LEU A 243 -12.24 27.43 5.44
N ALA A 244 -11.22 28.29 5.54
CA ALA A 244 -10.89 29.23 4.47
C ALA A 244 -10.27 28.51 3.27
N PHE A 245 -10.16 29.20 2.13
CA PHE A 245 -9.54 28.66 0.93
C PHE A 245 -8.15 28.08 1.23
N ASN A 246 -7.85 26.93 0.63
CA ASN A 246 -6.61 26.18 0.75
C ASN A 246 -6.27 25.70 2.18
N GLN A 247 -7.13 25.93 3.17
CA GLN A 247 -6.97 25.38 4.51
C GLN A 247 -7.45 23.93 4.58
N GLN A 248 -6.79 23.17 5.45
CA GLN A 248 -7.14 21.79 5.77
C GLN A 248 -7.46 21.66 7.27
N ILE A 249 -8.38 20.75 7.58
CA ILE A 249 -8.72 20.35 8.95
C ILE A 249 -8.79 18.83 9.06
N GLN A 250 -8.32 18.28 10.18
CA GLN A 250 -8.53 16.89 10.54
C GLN A 250 -9.80 16.75 11.38
N ILE A 251 -10.60 15.71 11.10
CA ILE A 251 -11.72 15.29 11.95
C ILE A 251 -11.37 13.97 12.61
N ASP A 252 -11.38 13.95 13.94
CA ASP A 252 -10.95 12.79 14.75
C ASP A 252 -11.98 11.66 14.84
N SER A 253 -13.24 11.91 14.47
CA SER A 253 -14.25 10.87 14.31
C SER A 253 -15.44 11.39 13.50
N ILE A 254 -15.71 10.78 12.35
CA ILE A 254 -16.98 10.94 11.61
C ILE A 254 -17.95 9.77 11.87
N GLY A 255 -17.57 8.85 12.74
CA GLY A 255 -18.28 7.62 13.02
C GLY A 255 -17.34 6.50 13.44
N THR A 256 -17.93 5.39 13.89
CA THR A 256 -17.21 4.17 14.28
C THR A 256 -17.66 3.03 13.39
N ILE A 257 -16.70 2.21 12.94
CA ILE A 257 -16.97 0.96 12.22
C ILE A 257 -16.56 -0.23 13.07
N THR A 258 -17.33 -1.31 12.98
CA THR A 258 -16.98 -2.60 13.58
C THR A 258 -16.49 -3.52 12.48
N LEU A 259 -15.26 -4.02 12.62
CA LEU A 259 -14.60 -4.86 11.63
C LEU A 259 -14.40 -6.27 12.19
N PRO A 260 -15.16 -7.27 11.71
CA PRO A 260 -14.88 -8.68 11.96
C PRO A 260 -13.46 -9.08 11.52
N ALA A 261 -12.90 -10.10 12.17
CA ALA A 261 -11.58 -10.63 11.81
C ALA A 261 -11.58 -11.33 10.44
N GLY A 262 -10.47 -11.24 9.71
CA GLY A 262 -10.23 -12.01 8.48
C GLY A 262 -11.01 -11.58 7.24
N GLY A 263 -11.86 -10.56 7.35
CA GLY A 263 -12.62 -10.02 6.21
C GLY A 263 -11.86 -8.98 5.39
N THR A 264 -12.36 -8.68 4.21
CA THR A 264 -11.96 -7.50 3.42
C THR A 264 -13.05 -6.44 3.50
N PHE A 265 -12.67 -5.22 3.87
CA PHE A 265 -13.62 -4.11 4.05
C PHE A 265 -13.19 -2.89 3.26
N ASN A 266 -14.01 -2.47 2.30
CA ASN A 266 -13.81 -1.24 1.55
C ASN A 266 -14.58 -0.10 2.22
N LEU A 267 -13.86 0.78 2.90
CA LEU A 267 -14.42 2.01 3.46
C LEU A 267 -14.36 3.10 2.39
N LYS A 268 -15.53 3.67 2.10
CA LYS A 268 -15.71 4.83 1.22
C LYS A 268 -16.14 6.01 2.07
N VAL A 269 -15.49 7.16 1.91
CA VAL A 269 -15.87 8.43 2.53
C VAL A 269 -15.96 9.49 1.45
N TRP A 270 -17.02 10.30 1.43
CA TRP A 270 -17.20 11.36 0.45
C TRP A 270 -17.93 12.57 1.00
N ILE A 271 -17.77 13.70 0.34
CA ILE A 271 -18.55 14.91 0.58
C ILE A 271 -19.80 14.86 -0.28
N SER A 272 -20.96 15.13 0.33
CA SER A 272 -22.24 15.13 -0.39
C SER A 272 -22.76 16.55 -0.63
N THR A 273 -22.70 17.43 0.37
CA THR A 273 -23.09 18.83 0.26
C THR A 273 -22.25 19.72 1.18
N MET A 274 -22.22 21.01 0.88
CA MET A 274 -21.52 22.06 1.65
C MET A 274 -22.38 23.32 1.80
N ASN A 275 -22.05 24.17 2.77
CA ASN A 275 -22.63 25.50 2.97
C ASN A 275 -24.17 25.54 2.88
N GLY A 276 -24.86 24.68 3.64
CA GLY A 276 -26.32 24.68 3.71
C GLY A 276 -27.01 23.82 2.66
N GLY A 277 -26.32 22.82 2.11
CA GLY A 277 -26.91 21.82 1.21
C GLY A 277 -26.57 21.98 -0.27
N LEU A 278 -25.64 22.87 -0.61
CA LEU A 278 -25.19 23.07 -1.98
C LEU A 278 -24.29 21.91 -2.41
N SER A 279 -24.44 21.46 -3.65
CA SER A 279 -23.56 20.43 -4.21
C SER A 279 -22.16 20.99 -4.45
N ASP A 280 -21.16 20.12 -4.29
CA ASP A 280 -19.83 20.36 -4.83
C ASP A 280 -19.93 20.57 -6.37
N MET A 281 -19.01 21.33 -6.96
CA MET A 281 -18.93 21.52 -8.42
C MET A 281 -17.81 20.70 -9.06
N TYR A 282 -16.91 20.11 -8.27
CA TYR A 282 -15.77 19.34 -8.73
C TYR A 282 -15.69 17.95 -8.08
N HIS A 283 -16.54 17.05 -8.54
CA HIS A 283 -16.72 15.74 -7.93
C HIS A 283 -15.53 14.76 -7.95
N LEU A 284 -14.43 15.11 -8.64
CA LEU A 284 -13.30 14.21 -8.81
C LEU A 284 -12.43 14.09 -7.54
N ASN A 285 -12.51 15.06 -6.62
CA ASN A 285 -11.73 15.06 -5.37
C ASN A 285 -12.61 14.88 -4.10
N ASP A 286 -13.92 14.69 -4.25
CA ASP A 286 -14.88 14.56 -3.15
C ASP A 286 -14.69 13.27 -2.33
N THR A 287 -14.15 12.22 -2.95
CA THR A 287 -14.24 10.84 -2.44
C THR A 287 -12.86 10.22 -2.17
N ALA A 288 -12.72 9.64 -0.98
CA ALA A 288 -11.59 8.80 -0.58
C ALA A 288 -12.03 7.35 -0.32
N TYR A 289 -11.10 6.41 -0.56
CA TYR A 289 -11.28 4.98 -0.33
C TYR A 289 -10.11 4.41 0.45
N ILE A 290 -10.39 3.39 1.29
CA ILE A 290 -9.37 2.52 1.86
C ILE A 290 -9.91 1.09 1.97
N THR A 291 -9.07 0.11 1.65
CA THR A 291 -9.36 -1.31 1.89
C THR A 291 -8.65 -1.78 3.15
N LEU A 292 -9.39 -2.41 4.06
CA LEU A 292 -8.94 -2.83 5.39
C LEU A 292 -8.96 -4.36 5.50
N TYR A 293 -7.94 -4.89 6.17
CA TYR A 293 -7.72 -6.33 6.38
C TYR A 293 -7.50 -6.63 7.87
N PRO A 294 -8.57 -6.76 8.67
CA PRO A 294 -8.47 -7.00 10.10
C PRO A 294 -7.82 -8.34 10.42
N LYS A 295 -6.71 -8.30 11.17
CA LYS A 295 -5.96 -9.45 11.62
C LYS A 295 -6.84 -10.47 12.34
N LEU A 296 -6.51 -11.74 12.13
CA LEU A 296 -7.11 -12.86 12.85
C LEU A 296 -6.52 -12.96 14.27
N CYS A 297 -7.37 -13.34 15.21
CA CYS A 297 -6.98 -13.69 16.57
C CYS A 297 -8.06 -14.56 17.21
N GLY A 298 -7.67 -15.72 17.74
CA GLY A 298 -8.57 -16.64 18.43
C GLY A 298 -9.02 -17.83 17.56
N THR A 299 -10.16 -18.40 17.93
CA THR A 299 -10.69 -19.62 17.34
C THR A 299 -11.83 -19.31 16.37
N PHE A 300 -11.81 -19.93 15.19
CA PHE A 300 -12.80 -19.76 14.13
C PHE A 300 -13.30 -21.11 13.62
N THR A 301 -14.58 -21.18 13.25
CA THR A 301 -15.21 -22.35 12.64
C THR A 301 -15.17 -22.27 11.11
N VAL A 302 -14.93 -23.41 10.46
CA VAL A 302 -14.87 -23.51 8.99
C VAL A 302 -15.88 -24.54 8.49
N GLY A 303 -16.71 -24.15 7.54
CA GLY A 303 -17.72 -25.02 6.90
C GLY A 303 -18.95 -25.33 7.74
N GLY A 304 -19.95 -25.97 7.13
CA GLY A 304 -21.23 -26.29 7.78
C GLY A 304 -22.21 -25.12 7.85
N ILE A 305 -23.11 -25.12 8.85
CA ILE A 305 -24.15 -24.10 9.03
C ILE A 305 -23.60 -22.94 9.87
N ASN A 306 -23.77 -21.70 9.40
CA ASN A 306 -23.33 -20.47 10.05
C ASN A 306 -21.87 -20.50 10.59
N PRO A 307 -20.86 -20.86 9.77
CA PRO A 307 -19.46 -20.79 10.19
C PRO A 307 -18.92 -19.36 10.20
N ASP A 308 -17.79 -19.14 10.87
CA ASP A 308 -16.99 -17.92 10.72
C ASP A 308 -16.40 -17.80 9.31
N PHE A 309 -15.97 -18.94 8.74
CA PHE A 309 -15.49 -19.06 7.36
C PHE A 309 -16.30 -20.09 6.59
N PRO A 310 -16.95 -19.74 5.47
CA PRO A 310 -17.76 -20.70 4.71
C PRO A 310 -16.94 -21.87 4.14
N ASN A 311 -15.66 -21.66 3.84
CA ASN A 311 -14.80 -22.64 3.17
C ASN A 311 -13.30 -22.34 3.39
N LEU A 312 -12.42 -23.25 2.97
CA LEU A 312 -10.96 -23.10 3.15
C LEU A 312 -10.38 -21.99 2.27
N TYR A 313 -10.98 -21.72 1.11
CA TYR A 313 -10.59 -20.59 0.27
C TYR A 313 -10.72 -19.25 1.01
N SER A 314 -11.81 -19.03 1.76
CA SER A 314 -11.97 -17.81 2.56
C SER A 314 -10.96 -17.70 3.71
N VAL A 315 -10.53 -18.83 4.28
CA VAL A 315 -9.44 -18.89 5.26
C VAL A 315 -8.10 -18.53 4.62
N GLU A 316 -7.82 -19.06 3.43
CA GLU A 316 -6.62 -18.74 2.65
C GLU A 316 -6.50 -17.24 2.42
N GLN A 317 -7.57 -16.60 1.93
CA GLN A 317 -7.61 -15.17 1.67
C GLN A 317 -7.39 -14.37 2.96
N ALA A 318 -8.06 -14.75 4.05
CA ALA A 318 -7.92 -14.08 5.34
C ALA A 318 -6.47 -14.12 5.86
N LEU A 319 -5.82 -15.29 5.84
CA LEU A 319 -4.44 -15.45 6.30
C LEU A 319 -3.44 -14.71 5.40
N ASN A 320 -3.60 -14.81 4.09
CA ASN A 320 -2.68 -14.21 3.13
C ASN A 320 -2.79 -12.68 3.05
N LEU A 321 -3.97 -12.11 3.32
CA LEU A 321 -4.21 -10.66 3.25
C LEU A 321 -4.11 -9.98 4.62
N SER A 322 -4.71 -10.57 5.65
CA SER A 322 -4.83 -9.93 6.98
C SER A 322 -3.70 -10.36 7.93
N GLY A 323 -3.21 -11.59 7.80
CA GLY A 323 -2.32 -12.18 8.79
C GLY A 323 -2.98 -12.36 10.16
N ILE A 324 -2.17 -12.50 11.20
CA ILE A 324 -2.60 -12.79 12.57
C ILE A 324 -2.00 -11.80 13.59
N SER A 325 -2.65 -11.69 14.75
CA SER A 325 -2.19 -10.87 15.88
C SER A 325 -2.02 -11.65 17.19
N CYS A 326 -2.54 -12.88 17.25
CA CYS A 326 -2.38 -13.82 18.35
C CYS A 326 -2.46 -15.26 17.79
N PRO A 327 -2.37 -16.32 18.60
CA PRO A 327 -2.62 -17.68 18.13
C PRO A 327 -3.99 -17.80 17.45
N VAL A 328 -4.02 -18.47 16.30
CA VAL A 328 -5.25 -18.71 15.53
C VAL A 328 -5.51 -20.20 15.42
N VAL A 329 -6.76 -20.60 15.70
CA VAL A 329 -7.21 -21.98 15.55
C VAL A 329 -8.44 -22.03 14.64
N PHE A 330 -8.33 -22.73 13.54
CA PHE A 330 -9.45 -23.07 12.66
C PHE A 330 -9.99 -24.45 13.06
N LYS A 331 -11.21 -24.47 13.61
CA LYS A 331 -12.01 -25.67 13.86
C LYS A 331 -12.77 -26.03 12.59
N ILE A 332 -12.26 -27.01 11.85
CA ILE A 332 -12.85 -27.47 10.60
C ILE A 332 -13.91 -28.50 10.92
N ARG A 333 -15.17 -28.21 10.56
CA ARG A 333 -16.28 -29.11 10.85
C ARG A 333 -16.22 -30.36 9.99
N ASP A 334 -16.84 -31.44 10.47
CA ASP A 334 -16.94 -32.69 9.72
C ASP A 334 -17.52 -32.45 8.32
N GLY A 335 -16.83 -32.99 7.31
CA GLY A 335 -17.13 -32.72 5.93
C GLY A 335 -15.98 -33.05 4.98
N ASN A 336 -16.31 -33.04 3.68
CA ASN A 336 -15.36 -33.21 2.60
C ASN A 336 -15.19 -31.90 1.85
N TYR A 337 -14.06 -31.23 2.05
CA TYR A 337 -13.72 -29.95 1.46
C TYR A 337 -12.92 -30.20 0.17
N ASN A 338 -13.59 -30.15 -0.98
CA ASN A 338 -12.94 -30.30 -2.29
C ASN A 338 -12.26 -28.99 -2.72
N GLU A 339 -11.21 -28.61 -2.02
CA GLU A 339 -10.49 -27.35 -2.14
C GLU A 339 -8.98 -27.59 -1.98
N HIS A 340 -8.18 -26.70 -2.57
CA HIS A 340 -6.76 -26.59 -2.25
C HIS A 340 -6.53 -25.31 -1.45
N ILE A 341 -5.53 -25.31 -0.57
CA ILE A 341 -5.13 -24.13 0.19
C ILE A 341 -3.66 -23.80 -0.04
N LYS A 342 -3.37 -22.53 -0.34
CA LYS A 342 -2.02 -21.98 -0.47
C LYS A 342 -1.73 -20.94 0.59
N LEU A 343 -0.89 -21.28 1.56
CA LEU A 343 -0.45 -20.37 2.60
C LEU A 343 0.91 -19.77 2.25
N ASN A 344 0.98 -18.44 2.13
CA ASN A 344 2.25 -17.73 2.01
C ASN A 344 2.82 -17.44 3.41
N SER A 345 3.92 -16.69 3.49
CA SER A 345 4.37 -16.11 4.76
C SER A 345 3.27 -15.28 5.42
N ILE A 346 2.80 -15.72 6.59
CA ILE A 346 1.67 -15.12 7.31
C ILE A 346 2.18 -13.99 8.20
N GLN A 347 1.73 -12.76 7.95
CA GLN A 347 2.13 -11.61 8.76
C GLN A 347 1.73 -11.81 10.22
N GLY A 348 2.68 -11.64 11.14
CA GLY A 348 2.45 -11.81 12.58
C GLY A 348 2.56 -13.25 13.09
N SER A 349 2.86 -14.22 12.22
CA SER A 349 3.18 -15.59 12.62
C SER A 349 4.50 -15.65 13.39
N SER A 350 4.52 -16.43 14.46
CA SER A 350 5.69 -16.71 15.28
C SER A 350 5.51 -18.04 16.02
N ILE A 351 6.53 -18.48 16.77
CA ILE A 351 6.41 -19.67 17.62
C ILE A 351 5.31 -19.53 18.69
N THR A 352 4.95 -18.29 19.05
CA THR A 352 3.86 -18.01 20.01
C THR A 352 2.54 -17.83 19.27
N ASN A 353 2.54 -17.10 18.14
CA ASN A 353 1.38 -16.87 17.32
C ASN A 353 1.36 -17.89 16.18
N THR A 354 0.89 -19.10 16.48
CA THR A 354 0.78 -20.19 15.51
C THR A 354 -0.56 -20.15 14.77
N VAL A 355 -0.62 -20.74 13.59
CA VAL A 355 -1.88 -21.04 12.90
C VAL A 355 -2.14 -22.55 12.96
N THR A 356 -3.25 -22.93 13.60
CA THR A 356 -3.65 -24.33 13.74
C THR A 356 -4.90 -24.61 12.92
N PHE A 357 -4.86 -25.64 12.09
CA PHE A 357 -6.03 -26.26 11.47
C PHE A 357 -6.33 -27.55 12.22
N GLU A 358 -7.53 -27.68 12.78
CA GLU A 358 -7.91 -28.84 13.58
C GLU A 358 -9.34 -29.30 13.26
N SER A 359 -9.55 -30.62 13.15
CA SER A 359 -10.91 -31.18 13.10
C SER A 359 -11.71 -30.78 14.34
N GLU A 360 -12.91 -30.25 14.15
CA GLU A 360 -13.81 -29.84 15.24
C GLU A 360 -14.22 -31.03 16.11
N SER A 361 -14.50 -32.18 15.49
CA SER A 361 -14.86 -33.43 16.20
C SER A 361 -13.65 -34.12 16.86
N GLY A 362 -12.44 -33.78 16.42
CA GLY A 362 -11.23 -34.50 16.80
C GLY A 362 -11.09 -35.88 16.13
N ASP A 363 -11.96 -36.20 15.16
CA ASP A 363 -11.83 -37.40 14.34
C ASP A 363 -11.25 -37.03 12.97
N SER A 364 -10.05 -37.53 12.67
CA SER A 364 -9.39 -37.31 11.38
C SER A 364 -10.13 -37.95 10.21
N THR A 365 -10.99 -38.94 10.43
CA THR A 365 -11.75 -39.61 9.36
C THR A 365 -12.96 -38.80 8.90
N GLN A 366 -13.45 -37.87 9.72
CA GLN A 366 -14.66 -37.09 9.45
C GLN A 366 -14.38 -35.72 8.83
N CYS A 367 -13.14 -35.20 8.93
CA CYS A 367 -12.75 -33.91 8.38
C CYS A 367 -11.68 -34.09 7.28
N SER A 368 -12.09 -33.91 6.02
CA SER A 368 -11.24 -34.20 4.86
C SER A 368 -10.98 -32.96 4.01
N ILE A 369 -9.71 -32.55 3.93
CA ILE A 369 -9.22 -31.58 2.95
C ILE A 369 -8.75 -32.37 1.73
N LYS A 370 -9.49 -32.24 0.63
CA LYS A 370 -9.22 -32.99 -0.59
C LYS A 370 -9.22 -32.12 -1.82
N TYR A 371 -8.48 -32.52 -2.84
CA TYR A 371 -8.58 -31.90 -4.14
C TYR A 371 -8.69 -32.97 -5.21
N GLN A 372 -9.67 -32.85 -6.11
CA GLN A 372 -9.93 -33.83 -7.16
C GLN A 372 -9.83 -33.25 -8.57
N ASN A 373 -9.82 -31.93 -8.75
CA ASN A 373 -9.83 -31.35 -10.09
C ASN A 373 -8.47 -31.54 -10.78
N THR A 374 -8.47 -31.73 -12.10
CA THR A 374 -7.25 -31.82 -12.90
C THR A 374 -6.72 -30.40 -13.19
N ASP A 375 -5.84 -29.90 -12.33
CA ASP A 375 -5.09 -28.66 -12.53
C ASP A 375 -3.60 -28.98 -12.40
N ASN A 376 -2.88 -28.98 -13.53
CA ASN A 376 -1.45 -29.28 -13.56
C ASN A 376 -0.58 -28.16 -12.96
N THR A 377 -1.14 -26.97 -12.75
CA THR A 377 -0.44 -25.81 -12.19
C THR A 377 -0.65 -25.73 -10.68
N ASN A 378 -1.82 -26.15 -10.19
CA ASN A 378 -2.16 -26.22 -8.76
C ASN A 378 -2.50 -27.65 -8.30
N ASP A 379 -1.62 -28.59 -8.63
CA ASP A 379 -1.82 -30.01 -8.28
C ASP A 379 -1.44 -30.31 -6.82
N TYR A 380 -2.21 -29.78 -5.87
CA TYR A 380 -2.01 -29.96 -4.43
C TYR A 380 -3.31 -29.81 -3.64
N SER A 381 -3.33 -30.34 -2.42
CA SER A 381 -4.38 -30.04 -1.43
C SER A 381 -3.90 -28.93 -0.48
N ILE A 382 -2.60 -28.93 -0.13
CA ILE A 382 -1.96 -27.93 0.74
C ILE A 382 -0.64 -27.49 0.10
N PHE A 383 -0.46 -26.18 -0.06
CA PHE A 383 0.80 -25.58 -0.47
C PHE A 383 1.25 -24.55 0.57
N LEU A 384 2.35 -24.86 1.25
CA LEU A 384 3.06 -23.96 2.15
C LEU A 384 4.21 -23.28 1.39
N ASN A 385 4.16 -21.95 1.30
CA ASN A 385 5.06 -21.12 0.51
C ASN A 385 5.73 -20.05 1.38
N GLY A 386 6.82 -20.42 2.06
CA GLY A 386 7.46 -19.61 3.10
C GLY A 386 6.55 -19.39 4.31
N ALA A 387 5.59 -20.30 4.51
CA ALA A 387 4.70 -20.26 5.66
C ALA A 387 5.40 -20.90 6.85
N ASP A 388 5.32 -20.22 8.00
CA ASP A 388 5.96 -20.65 9.25
C ASP A 388 4.93 -20.82 10.36
N ASN A 389 5.24 -21.70 11.32
CA ASN A 389 4.47 -21.93 12.56
C ASN A 389 3.03 -22.42 12.31
N ILE A 390 2.89 -23.38 11.39
CA ILE A 390 1.61 -23.97 11.00
C ILE A 390 1.45 -25.36 11.60
N ILE A 391 0.26 -25.65 12.12
CA ILE A 391 -0.09 -26.92 12.73
C ILE A 391 -1.32 -27.49 12.03
N PHE A 392 -1.24 -28.72 11.54
CA PHE A 392 -2.38 -29.52 11.09
C PHE A 392 -2.62 -30.63 12.09
N ASN A 393 -3.82 -30.68 12.68
CA ASN A 393 -4.14 -31.58 13.77
C ASN A 393 -5.41 -32.38 13.48
N ARG A 394 -5.28 -33.71 13.39
CA ARG A 394 -6.40 -34.64 13.20
C ARG A 394 -7.28 -34.33 11.98
N ILE A 395 -6.66 -34.15 10.82
CA ILE A 395 -7.33 -33.92 9.54
C ILE A 395 -6.97 -35.05 8.56
N ASN A 396 -7.88 -35.41 7.67
CA ASN A 396 -7.59 -36.23 6.49
C ASN A 396 -7.18 -35.34 5.31
N ILE A 397 -6.01 -35.60 4.72
CA ILE A 397 -5.42 -34.81 3.64
C ILE A 397 -5.12 -35.72 2.46
N LEU A 398 -5.87 -35.56 1.37
CA LEU A 398 -5.74 -36.41 0.17
C LEU A 398 -5.85 -35.65 -1.15
N ARG A 399 -5.22 -36.21 -2.18
CA ARG A 399 -5.35 -35.79 -3.59
C ARG A 399 -5.94 -36.97 -4.35
N GLU A 400 -7.15 -36.83 -4.87
CA GLU A 400 -7.88 -37.97 -5.47
C GLU A 400 -7.46 -38.26 -6.92
N ASN A 401 -7.15 -37.22 -7.71
CA ASN A 401 -6.79 -37.35 -9.13
C ASN A 401 -5.39 -36.76 -9.42
N GLY A 402 -4.44 -36.98 -8.54
CA GLY A 402 -3.08 -36.43 -8.64
C GLY A 402 -2.15 -37.07 -7.62
N ASP A 403 -0.86 -36.75 -7.73
CA ASP A 403 0.20 -37.47 -7.02
C ASP A 403 0.76 -36.72 -5.80
N THR A 404 0.33 -35.49 -5.55
CA THR A 404 0.91 -34.63 -4.51
C THR A 404 -0.19 -33.99 -3.65
N ASN A 405 -0.17 -34.23 -2.34
CA ASN A 405 -1.16 -33.61 -1.44
C ASN A 405 -0.60 -32.35 -0.77
N ILE A 406 0.65 -32.41 -0.31
CA ILE A 406 1.29 -31.34 0.47
C ILE A 406 2.56 -30.91 -0.26
N ILE A 407 2.72 -29.60 -0.44
CA ILE A 407 3.88 -28.95 -1.07
C ILE A 407 4.51 -27.97 -0.08
N PHE A 408 5.84 -28.00 0.00
CA PHE A 408 6.65 -27.01 0.73
C PHE A 408 7.55 -26.27 -0.26
N LYS A 409 7.61 -24.94 -0.15
CA LYS A 409 8.49 -24.08 -0.95
C LYS A 409 8.96 -22.87 -0.13
N ASN A 410 10.09 -22.28 -0.50
CA ASN A 410 10.57 -20.99 0.02
C ASN A 410 10.84 -20.95 1.53
N ASP A 411 11.55 -21.95 2.07
CA ASP A 411 12.08 -21.98 3.45
C ASP A 411 10.98 -21.97 4.53
N CYS A 412 10.11 -22.98 4.52
CA CYS A 412 9.06 -23.16 5.54
C CYS A 412 9.68 -23.65 6.87
N LYS A 413 9.16 -23.14 7.99
CA LYS A 413 9.68 -23.46 9.34
C LYS A 413 8.60 -23.81 10.34
N ASN A 414 8.94 -24.69 11.29
CA ASN A 414 8.09 -25.03 12.43
C ASN A 414 6.70 -25.54 11.99
N ILE A 415 6.68 -26.53 11.10
CA ILE A 415 5.44 -27.12 10.59
C ILE A 415 5.18 -28.44 11.30
N VAL A 416 3.96 -28.60 11.82
CA VAL A 416 3.56 -29.78 12.58
C VAL A 416 2.36 -30.45 11.95
N PHE A 417 2.48 -31.75 11.66
CA PHE A 417 1.36 -32.64 11.36
C PHE A 417 1.19 -33.59 12.54
N ASN A 418 0.09 -33.46 13.28
CA ASN A 418 -0.21 -34.29 14.43
C ASN A 418 -1.53 -35.07 14.27
N GLY A 419 -1.50 -36.40 14.35
CA GLY A 419 -2.72 -37.21 14.37
C GLY A 419 -3.53 -37.23 13.06
N ASN A 420 -2.93 -36.86 11.93
CA ASN A 420 -3.60 -36.75 10.64
C ASN A 420 -3.66 -38.09 9.90
N ILE A 421 -4.56 -38.19 8.93
CA ILE A 421 -4.51 -39.18 7.85
C ILE A 421 -3.98 -38.46 6.62
N ILE A 422 -2.89 -38.93 6.04
CA ILE A 422 -2.30 -38.28 4.85
C ILE A 422 -2.04 -39.36 3.82
N GLN A 423 -2.63 -39.22 2.63
CA GLN A 423 -2.41 -40.22 1.61
C GLN A 423 -0.98 -40.16 1.05
N LYS A 424 -0.44 -38.97 0.75
CA LYS A 424 0.93 -38.80 0.23
C LYS A 424 1.47 -37.42 0.59
N ALA A 425 2.74 -37.32 0.97
CA ALA A 425 3.38 -36.04 1.31
C ALA A 425 4.67 -35.87 0.48
N LEU A 426 4.80 -34.74 -0.22
CA LEU A 426 5.97 -34.46 -1.06
C LEU A 426 6.74 -33.23 -0.56
N LEU A 427 8.05 -33.37 -0.42
CA LEU A 427 9.00 -32.31 -0.06
C LEU A 427 9.85 -32.00 -1.32
N PHE A 428 9.85 -30.75 -1.80
CA PHE A 428 10.38 -30.39 -3.12
C PHE A 428 11.82 -29.86 -3.16
N PHE A 429 12.34 -29.80 -4.40
CA PHE A 429 13.72 -29.62 -4.83
C PHE A 429 14.47 -28.34 -4.45
N THR A 430 13.80 -27.25 -4.01
CA THR A 430 14.46 -25.92 -3.89
C THR A 430 14.28 -25.24 -2.54
N SER A 431 13.56 -25.82 -1.58
CA SER A 431 13.35 -25.21 -0.27
C SER A 431 14.28 -25.76 0.81
N VAL A 432 14.70 -24.89 1.74
CA VAL A 432 15.60 -25.20 2.86
C VAL A 432 14.78 -25.32 4.16
N ASP A 433 13.75 -26.16 4.14
CA ASP A 433 12.77 -26.23 5.24
C ASP A 433 13.40 -26.73 6.55
N SER A 434 12.87 -26.27 7.69
CA SER A 434 13.43 -26.60 9.01
C SER A 434 12.37 -26.82 10.09
N ASN A 435 12.67 -27.74 11.02
CA ASN A 435 11.79 -28.12 12.12
C ASN A 435 10.41 -28.59 11.64
N ILE A 436 10.41 -29.59 10.76
CA ILE A 436 9.19 -30.24 10.27
C ILE A 436 8.92 -31.47 11.13
N LEU A 437 7.75 -31.55 11.75
CA LEU A 437 7.38 -32.64 12.65
C LEU A 437 6.13 -33.38 12.14
N PHE A 438 6.28 -34.68 11.90
CA PHE A 438 5.16 -35.60 11.73
C PHE A 438 5.03 -36.43 13.01
N LYS A 439 3.89 -36.32 13.69
CA LYS A 439 3.59 -37.03 14.94
C LYS A 439 2.26 -37.78 14.87
N ASN A 440 2.24 -39.05 15.26
CA ASN A 440 1.02 -39.85 15.40
C ASN A 440 0.12 -39.91 14.15
N ASN A 441 0.67 -39.71 12.95
CA ASN A 441 -0.10 -39.71 11.72
C ASN A 441 -0.22 -41.13 11.14
N VAL A 442 -1.28 -41.36 10.36
CA VAL A 442 -1.42 -42.51 9.46
C VAL A 442 -1.12 -42.03 8.04
N LEU A 443 0.01 -42.44 7.49
CA LEU A 443 0.40 -42.11 6.12
C LEU A 443 0.14 -43.31 5.20
N GLN A 444 -0.91 -43.23 4.39
CA GLN A 444 -1.35 -44.29 3.47
C GLN A 444 -0.59 -44.29 2.13
N GLY A 445 0.57 -43.65 2.12
CA GLY A 445 1.45 -43.51 0.96
C GLY A 445 2.80 -42.99 1.40
N GLU A 446 3.48 -42.32 0.48
CA GLU A 446 4.92 -42.09 0.61
C GLU A 446 5.20 -40.67 1.14
N ILE A 447 6.20 -40.57 2.01
CA ILE A 447 6.89 -39.30 2.27
C ILE A 447 8.12 -39.29 1.38
N ILE A 448 8.14 -38.38 0.41
CA ILE A 448 9.24 -38.28 -0.54
C ILE A 448 9.87 -36.90 -0.41
N SER A 449 11.19 -36.84 -0.19
CA SER A 449 11.99 -35.65 -0.43
C SER A 449 12.85 -35.88 -1.66
N GLU A 450 12.49 -35.28 -2.79
CA GLU A 450 13.34 -35.24 -3.97
C GLU A 450 14.06 -33.88 -3.98
N LYS A 451 15.20 -33.79 -3.32
CA LYS A 451 15.97 -32.54 -3.20
C LYS A 451 17.19 -32.47 -4.12
N THR A 452 17.74 -31.27 -4.29
CA THR A 452 19.04 -31.03 -4.92
C THR A 452 20.08 -30.63 -3.87
N ILE A 453 21.38 -30.70 -4.22
CA ILE A 453 22.47 -30.45 -3.27
C ILE A 453 22.48 -29.02 -2.69
N THR A 454 21.80 -28.06 -3.33
CA THR A 454 21.74 -26.66 -2.92
C THR A 454 20.59 -26.33 -1.97
N SER A 455 19.71 -27.29 -1.67
CA SER A 455 18.47 -27.08 -0.91
C SER A 455 18.32 -28.02 0.29
N VAL A 456 19.40 -28.23 1.04
CA VAL A 456 19.45 -29.18 2.16
C VAL A 456 18.54 -28.75 3.31
N SER A 457 17.51 -29.54 3.63
CA SER A 457 16.66 -29.28 4.79
C SER A 457 17.41 -29.48 6.10
N LYS A 458 17.06 -28.70 7.13
CA LYS A 458 17.76 -28.77 8.42
C LYS A 458 17.28 -29.94 9.26
N GLU A 459 16.04 -29.88 9.77
CA GLU A 459 15.54 -30.87 10.73
C GLU A 459 14.16 -31.38 10.32
N ILE A 460 14.03 -32.71 10.23
CA ILE A 460 12.75 -33.41 10.04
C ILE A 460 12.61 -34.52 11.09
N LYS A 461 11.46 -34.54 11.77
CA LYS A 461 11.14 -35.46 12.86
C LYS A 461 9.91 -36.31 12.55
N PHE A 462 9.99 -37.61 12.85
CA PHE A 462 8.89 -38.57 12.77
C PHE A 462 8.71 -39.27 14.12
N ILE A 463 7.56 -39.09 14.76
CA ILE A 463 7.30 -39.68 16.09
C ILE A 463 5.96 -40.43 16.09
N GLY A 464 5.98 -41.73 16.36
CA GLY A 464 4.75 -42.52 16.58
C GLY A 464 3.82 -42.66 15.37
N ASN A 465 4.31 -42.48 14.14
CA ASN A 465 3.50 -42.58 12.92
C ASN A 465 3.31 -44.04 12.45
N ASN A 466 2.30 -44.28 11.61
CA ASN A 466 2.17 -45.50 10.82
C ASN A 466 2.29 -45.16 9.34
N LEU A 467 3.33 -45.65 8.68
CA LEU A 467 3.82 -45.16 7.40
C LEU A 467 3.79 -46.26 6.34
N GLN A 468 3.46 -45.93 5.09
CA GLN A 468 3.73 -46.88 4.02
C GLN A 468 5.21 -46.87 3.64
N ARG A 469 5.79 -45.70 3.31
CA ARG A 469 7.21 -45.57 2.91
C ARG A 469 7.79 -44.21 3.30
N ILE A 470 9.08 -44.17 3.68
CA ILE A 470 9.87 -42.94 3.78
C ILE A 470 11.01 -43.01 2.75
N SER A 471 11.13 -42.00 1.90
CA SER A 471 12.32 -41.77 1.06
C SER A 471 12.76 -40.31 1.20
N LEU A 472 13.88 -40.05 1.87
CA LEU A 472 14.39 -38.70 2.10
C LEU A 472 15.72 -38.47 1.43
N LYS A 473 15.84 -37.34 0.73
CA LYS A 473 17.07 -36.87 0.12
C LYS A 473 17.46 -35.48 0.67
N TYR A 474 18.77 -35.27 0.90
CA TYR A 474 19.37 -34.01 1.34
C TYR A 474 18.71 -33.39 2.58
N VAL A 475 18.80 -34.09 3.71
CA VAL A 475 18.35 -33.59 5.02
C VAL A 475 19.47 -33.75 6.05
N ASN A 476 19.72 -32.71 6.85
CA ASN A 476 20.84 -32.68 7.78
C ASN A 476 20.60 -33.40 9.10
N ASP A 477 19.40 -33.30 9.67
CA ASP A 477 19.06 -33.90 10.96
C ASP A 477 17.73 -34.63 10.81
N ILE A 478 17.77 -35.96 10.95
CA ILE A 478 16.60 -36.81 10.86
C ILE A 478 16.44 -37.56 12.18
N HIS A 479 15.32 -37.33 12.86
CA HIS A 479 14.97 -38.09 14.06
C HIS A 479 13.67 -38.86 13.83
N SER A 480 13.73 -40.17 13.92
CA SER A 480 12.59 -41.06 13.72
C SER A 480 12.46 -41.99 14.92
N ASP A 481 11.35 -41.90 15.66
CA ASP A 481 11.15 -42.64 16.92
C ASP A 481 9.74 -43.26 17.01
N TYR A 482 9.66 -44.53 17.40
CA TYR A 482 8.41 -45.30 17.60
C TYR A 482 7.44 -45.35 16.41
N ASN A 483 7.91 -45.16 15.18
CA ASN A 483 7.02 -45.31 14.03
C ASN A 483 7.08 -46.74 13.44
N HIS A 484 6.00 -47.12 12.76
CA HIS A 484 5.84 -48.39 12.07
C HIS A 484 5.81 -48.13 10.56
N SER A 485 6.63 -48.82 9.75
CA SER A 485 6.55 -48.72 8.27
C SER A 485 6.23 -50.05 7.61
N GLN A 486 5.35 -50.00 6.61
CA GLN A 486 4.98 -51.16 5.79
C GLN A 486 5.95 -51.42 4.62
N ALA A 487 6.89 -50.54 4.33
CA ALA A 487 7.88 -50.69 3.26
C ALA A 487 9.27 -50.23 3.70
N ASN A 488 10.21 -50.32 2.76
CA ASN A 488 11.60 -49.91 2.96
C ASN A 488 11.73 -48.42 3.25
N MET A 489 12.68 -48.07 4.12
CA MET A 489 13.10 -46.70 4.35
C MET A 489 14.37 -46.40 3.59
N GLU A 490 14.37 -45.26 2.92
CA GLU A 490 15.44 -44.83 2.04
C GLU A 490 15.93 -43.43 2.43
N PHE A 491 17.24 -43.32 2.61
CA PHE A 491 17.91 -42.05 2.88
C PHE A 491 19.05 -41.87 1.88
N ARG A 492 19.07 -40.74 1.17
CA ARG A 492 20.07 -40.41 0.17
C ARG A 492 20.71 -39.05 0.46
N ASN A 493 22.04 -38.97 0.58
CA ASN A 493 22.74 -37.71 0.86
C ASN A 493 22.23 -36.98 2.12
N CYS A 494 21.87 -37.74 3.16
CA CYS A 494 21.39 -37.21 4.43
C CYS A 494 22.47 -37.28 5.52
N ASN A 495 22.39 -36.40 6.51
CA ASN A 495 23.29 -36.37 7.66
C ASN A 495 22.52 -36.70 8.96
N ASN A 496 23.25 -37.01 10.03
CA ASN A 496 22.77 -37.19 11.41
C ASN A 496 21.41 -37.90 11.51
N ILE A 497 21.37 -39.13 11.01
CA ILE A 497 20.16 -39.94 10.98
C ILE A 497 20.08 -40.76 12.26
N SER A 498 19.01 -40.59 13.03
CA SER A 498 18.71 -41.41 14.20
C SER A 498 17.35 -42.08 14.02
N CYS A 499 17.37 -43.39 13.78
CA CYS A 499 16.17 -44.21 13.65
C CYS A 499 16.01 -45.13 14.88
N ASN A 500 14.88 -45.04 15.56
CA ASN A 500 14.38 -46.00 16.54
C ASN A 500 13.01 -46.49 16.09
N TYR A 501 12.99 -47.62 15.38
CA TYR A 501 11.96 -47.82 14.35
C TYR A 501 11.66 -49.28 13.97
N ASP A 502 10.39 -49.65 13.81
CA ASP A 502 9.98 -50.95 13.27
C ASP A 502 9.54 -50.83 11.80
N THR A 503 10.17 -51.56 10.88
CA THR A 503 9.93 -51.47 9.43
C THR A 503 9.77 -52.85 8.79
N SER A 504 9.07 -52.94 7.66
CA SER A 504 9.03 -54.16 6.85
C SER A 504 9.65 -53.98 5.46
N ALA A 505 10.22 -55.05 4.92
CA ALA A 505 10.69 -55.13 3.53
C ALA A 505 9.94 -56.25 2.79
N TYR A 506 9.71 -56.03 1.49
CA TYR A 506 9.01 -56.96 0.60
C TYR A 506 9.89 -57.26 -0.64
N GLY A 507 9.85 -58.51 -1.13
CA GLY A 507 10.56 -58.89 -2.37
C GLY A 507 12.09 -58.79 -2.26
N ASN A 508 12.76 -58.15 -3.23
CA ASN A 508 14.23 -57.94 -3.23
C ASN A 508 14.67 -56.71 -2.41
N GLY A 509 13.96 -56.36 -1.34
CA GLY A 509 14.05 -55.07 -0.67
C GLY A 509 15.02 -55.01 0.53
N THR A 510 15.60 -53.83 0.74
CA THR A 510 16.38 -53.48 1.94
C THR A 510 15.48 -52.71 2.91
N ALA A 511 15.40 -53.14 4.18
CA ALA A 511 14.56 -52.47 5.19
C ALA A 511 15.03 -51.04 5.51
N PHE A 512 16.34 -50.84 5.70
CA PHE A 512 16.97 -49.54 5.87
C PHE A 512 18.07 -49.34 4.82
N TYR A 513 17.82 -48.47 3.85
CA TYR A 513 18.76 -48.15 2.77
C TYR A 513 19.37 -46.76 2.96
N PHE A 514 20.69 -46.71 3.07
CA PHE A 514 21.46 -45.48 3.23
C PHE A 514 22.45 -45.33 2.07
N ASP A 515 22.27 -44.30 1.25
CA ASP A 515 23.15 -43.98 0.13
C ASP A 515 23.79 -42.62 0.34
N GLN A 516 25.12 -42.59 0.40
CA GLN A 516 25.93 -41.37 0.61
C GLN A 516 25.50 -40.57 1.85
N CYS A 517 25.13 -41.26 2.93
CA CYS A 517 24.71 -40.63 4.18
C CYS A 517 25.87 -40.56 5.19
N TYR A 518 25.90 -39.50 6.01
CA TYR A 518 26.86 -39.35 7.09
C TYR A 518 26.18 -39.47 8.45
N ASN A 519 26.82 -40.16 9.40
CA ASN A 519 26.33 -40.35 10.79
C ASN A 519 24.91 -40.94 10.87
N ALA A 520 24.72 -42.16 10.35
CA ALA A 520 23.47 -42.89 10.50
C ALA A 520 23.53 -43.85 11.69
N THR A 521 22.50 -43.83 12.53
CA THR A 521 22.34 -44.74 13.66
C THR A 521 20.94 -45.35 13.66
N VAL A 522 20.89 -46.69 13.67
CA VAL A 522 19.64 -47.46 13.83
C VAL A 522 19.68 -48.14 15.19
N LYS A 523 18.72 -47.85 16.08
CA LYS A 523 18.66 -48.37 17.46
C LYS A 523 17.31 -49.02 17.71
N LYS A 524 17.27 -50.14 18.45
CA LYS A 524 16.02 -50.76 18.93
C LYS A 524 14.96 -50.96 17.82
N SER A 525 15.43 -51.29 16.62
CA SER A 525 14.61 -51.44 15.42
C SER A 525 14.31 -52.90 15.10
N LYS A 526 13.10 -53.18 14.62
CA LYS A 526 12.72 -54.47 14.02
C LYS A 526 12.60 -54.35 12.51
N ALA A 527 13.17 -55.30 11.77
CA ALA A 527 12.96 -55.47 10.34
C ALA A 527 12.13 -56.75 10.09
N LEU A 528 10.99 -56.63 9.43
CA LEU A 528 10.13 -57.76 9.07
C LEU A 528 10.20 -58.03 7.55
N PHE A 529 10.58 -59.24 7.15
CA PHE A 529 10.76 -59.59 5.74
C PHE A 529 9.63 -60.49 5.26
N ASN A 530 8.82 -59.99 4.32
CA ASN A 530 7.66 -60.70 3.79
C ASN A 530 7.88 -61.06 2.32
N ASN A 531 7.83 -62.36 1.98
CA ASN A 531 7.99 -62.88 0.62
C ASN A 531 9.28 -62.40 -0.08
N CYS A 532 10.40 -62.39 0.65
CA CYS A 532 11.68 -61.93 0.12
C CYS A 532 12.51 -63.06 -0.51
N TYR A 533 13.06 -62.84 -1.70
CA TYR A 533 14.02 -63.75 -2.36
C TYR A 533 15.48 -63.38 -2.06
N SER A 534 15.74 -62.09 -1.82
CA SER A 534 17.00 -61.53 -1.30
C SER A 534 16.66 -60.30 -0.48
N ALA A 535 17.12 -60.18 0.76
CA ALA A 535 16.79 -59.03 1.60
C ALA A 535 17.90 -58.68 2.58
N TYR A 536 18.06 -57.38 2.78
CA TYR A 536 19.02 -56.82 3.74
C TYR A 536 18.25 -56.06 4.82
N ALA A 537 18.62 -56.26 6.09
CA ALA A 537 18.10 -55.41 7.16
C ALA A 537 18.60 -53.99 7.00
N ILE A 538 19.89 -53.83 6.74
CA ILE A 538 20.52 -52.52 6.57
C ILE A 538 21.50 -52.62 5.41
N GLU A 539 21.46 -51.66 4.51
CA GLU A 539 22.41 -51.50 3.41
C GLU A 539 23.01 -50.10 3.45
N PHE A 540 24.33 -50.03 3.38
CA PHE A 540 25.09 -48.79 3.30
C PHE A 540 25.81 -48.75 1.96
N ASN A 541 25.36 -47.89 1.06
CA ASN A 541 26.06 -47.53 -0.17
C ASN A 541 26.88 -46.26 0.10
N LEU A 542 28.10 -46.46 0.59
CA LEU A 542 29.07 -45.39 0.85
C LEU A 542 30.00 -45.30 -0.36
N PHE A 543 30.35 -44.09 -0.82
CA PHE A 543 31.48 -43.98 -1.76
C PHE A 543 32.78 -44.37 -1.05
N GLY A 544 33.62 -45.13 -1.76
CA GLY A 544 35.05 -45.29 -1.47
C GLY A 544 35.87 -44.08 -1.91
#